data_AF-A0A918EFB7-F1
#
_entry.id   AF-A0A918EFB7-F1
#
_cell.length_a   1.000
_cell.length_b   1.000
_cell.length_c   1.000
_cell.angle_alpha   90.00
_cell.angle_beta   90.00
_cell.angle_gamma   90.00
#
_symmetry.space_group_name_H-M   'P 1'
#
loop_
_entity.id
_entity.type
_entity.pdbx_description
1 polymer ?
#
loop_
_entity_poly.entity_id
_entity_poly.type
_entity_poly.pdbx_seq_one_letter_code
_entity_poly.pdbx_strand_id
1 'polypeptide(L)'
;MAASRTFEEPALTVLAPPRPVLRRKRYLLPFGISAAVALAGAVALFVSGTVALPFKQVLVITGKLASKSEFFTDDVVRRLLMAQGVQVHITRAGSRSIATNDIDSYDFVFPSGQPAALLIRNQRQRESKYAKVHKPFFSPIVLATYRDYAEALQAVEQGEPDKSLYYNLPMTSLVEHIKEGQTWNELSHGLNNGNRVLAQTSDICSANSAATYLGLIAFVENGNQIPQDEESALALADRIKPLLTSQGLPGDDMSKQYLAPEGKGLAPVAVIYEHQYLAHQIRLKQQTGEIDRNRVLLYPEAQVQTVPELIALTPAGDRLGEMITNHPGLRKRALELGFRVFEPDGSLSQGQLTGFLKALGIDVPSTGVGDTETFLPSLPLLEKMIERVGDCP
;
A
#
# COMPACT_ATOMS: atom_id res chain seq x y z
N MET A 1 -53.76 1.30 114.28
CA MET A 1 -52.73 0.26 114.15
C MET A 1 -53.27 -0.87 113.29
N ALA A 2 -52.74 -1.04 112.08
CA ALA A 2 -52.69 -2.32 111.36
C ALA A 2 -51.63 -2.20 110.26
N ALA A 3 -50.64 -3.09 110.32
CA ALA A 3 -49.38 -3.00 109.59
C ALA A 3 -49.48 -3.52 108.15
N SER A 4 -48.71 -2.87 107.29
CA SER A 4 -48.45 -3.22 105.89
C SER A 4 -47.78 -4.58 105.75
N ARG A 5 -48.21 -5.38 104.76
CA ARG A 5 -47.39 -6.40 104.12
C ARG A 5 -47.41 -6.15 102.61
N THR A 6 -46.38 -5.50 102.11
CA THR A 6 -46.07 -5.40 100.68
C THR A 6 -45.21 -6.59 100.27
N PHE A 7 -45.73 -7.41 99.35
CA PHE A 7 -44.90 -8.34 98.58
C PHE A 7 -44.14 -7.53 97.52
N GLU A 8 -42.82 -7.69 97.45
CA GLU A 8 -42.00 -7.15 96.37
C GLU A 8 -42.34 -7.86 95.04
N GLU A 9 -42.73 -7.09 94.03
CA GLU A 9 -42.90 -7.56 92.65
C GLU A 9 -41.53 -7.75 91.97
N PRO A 10 -41.35 -8.76 91.10
CA PRO A 10 -40.08 -9.04 90.45
C PRO A 10 -39.74 -7.94 89.43
N ALA A 11 -38.57 -7.33 89.59
CA ALA A 11 -38.07 -6.29 88.70
C ALA A 11 -37.69 -6.87 87.33
N LEU A 12 -38.45 -6.51 86.29
CA LEU A 12 -38.16 -6.83 84.90
C LEU A 12 -37.09 -5.88 84.36
N THR A 13 -35.87 -6.39 84.15
CA THR A 13 -34.76 -5.61 83.59
C THR A 13 -34.84 -5.61 82.07
N VAL A 14 -35.22 -4.48 81.47
CA VAL A 14 -35.21 -4.30 80.02
C VAL A 14 -33.77 -4.09 79.55
N LEU A 15 -33.20 -5.10 78.89
CA LEU A 15 -31.88 -5.00 78.26
C LEU A 15 -31.97 -4.06 77.04
N ALA A 16 -31.10 -3.05 77.00
CA ALA A 16 -31.02 -2.10 75.90
C ALA A 16 -30.78 -2.83 74.56
N PRO A 17 -31.42 -2.42 73.45
CA PRO A 17 -31.28 -3.08 72.17
C PRO A 17 -29.82 -3.00 71.67
N PRO A 18 -29.28 -4.07 71.06
CA PRO A 18 -27.91 -4.08 70.56
C PRO A 18 -27.72 -3.00 69.49
N ARG A 19 -26.59 -2.30 69.54
CA ARG A 19 -26.25 -1.22 68.58
C ARG A 19 -26.36 -1.73 67.14
N PRO A 20 -26.93 -0.93 66.21
CA PRO A 20 -27.16 -1.35 64.83
C PRO A 20 -25.85 -1.76 64.14
N VAL A 21 -25.87 -2.90 63.46
CA VAL A 21 -24.72 -3.53 62.80
C VAL A 21 -24.05 -2.59 61.79
N LEU A 22 -24.84 -1.71 61.16
CA LEU A 22 -24.42 -0.67 60.22
C LEU A 22 -23.41 0.35 60.80
N ARG A 23 -23.37 0.54 62.12
CA ARG A 23 -22.40 1.44 62.79
C ARG A 23 -21.09 0.74 63.19
N ARG A 24 -20.91 -0.56 62.91
CA ARG A 24 -19.66 -1.26 63.21
C ARG A 24 -18.60 -0.88 62.18
N LYS A 25 -17.46 -0.34 62.62
CA LYS A 25 -16.31 0.06 61.75
C LYS A 25 -15.90 -1.03 60.74
N ARG A 26 -15.99 -2.31 61.12
CA ARG A 26 -15.68 -3.45 60.24
C ARG A 26 -16.67 -3.63 59.06
N TYR A 27 -17.91 -3.17 59.19
CA TYR A 27 -18.93 -3.26 58.13
C TYR A 27 -18.74 -2.18 57.05
N LEU A 28 -18.20 -1.02 57.42
CA LEU A 28 -17.94 0.12 56.52
C LEU A 28 -16.58 0.01 55.80
N LEU A 29 -15.65 -0.80 56.33
CA LEU A 29 -14.32 -1.01 55.77
C LEU A 29 -14.32 -1.43 54.28
N PRO A 30 -15.12 -2.44 53.83
CA PRO A 30 -15.15 -2.83 52.42
C PRO A 30 -15.71 -1.72 51.53
N PHE A 31 -16.70 -0.94 52.00
CA PHE A 31 -17.25 0.19 51.24
C PHE A 31 -16.24 1.34 51.09
N GLY A 32 -15.44 1.61 52.13
CA GLY A 32 -14.37 2.61 52.07
C GLY A 32 -13.26 2.23 51.09
N ILE A 33 -12.86 0.95 51.05
CA ILE A 33 -11.87 0.45 50.09
C ILE A 33 -12.41 0.55 48.66
N SER A 34 -13.64 0.11 48.41
CA SER A 34 -14.27 0.22 47.09
C SER A 34 -14.39 1.68 46.62
N ALA A 35 -14.76 2.60 47.51
CA ALA A 35 -14.83 4.03 47.20
C ALA A 35 -13.44 4.62 46.89
N ALA A 36 -12.40 4.24 47.64
CA ALA A 36 -11.04 4.69 47.39
C ALA A 36 -10.49 4.17 46.05
N VAL A 37 -10.76 2.90 45.71
CA VAL A 37 -10.37 2.31 44.41
C VAL A 37 -11.13 2.99 43.26
N ALA A 38 -12.43 3.23 43.41
CA ALA A 38 -13.22 3.95 42.41
C ALA A 38 -12.72 5.39 42.20
N LEU A 39 -12.38 6.09 43.28
CA LEU A 39 -11.84 7.45 43.22
C LEU A 39 -10.45 7.48 42.59
N ALA A 40 -9.56 6.54 42.96
CA ALA A 40 -8.25 6.39 42.35
C ALA A 40 -8.35 6.06 40.86
N GLY A 41 -9.28 5.19 40.47
CA GLY A 41 -9.58 4.88 39.07
C GLY A 41 -10.10 6.08 38.29
N ALA A 42 -11.02 6.86 38.88
CA ALA A 42 -11.53 8.09 38.26
C ALA A 42 -10.44 9.15 38.09
N VAL A 43 -9.60 9.36 39.11
CA VAL A 43 -8.44 10.26 39.04
C VAL A 43 -7.45 9.78 38.00
N ALA A 44 -7.14 8.48 37.95
CA ALA A 44 -6.26 7.91 36.93
C ALA A 44 -6.80 8.16 35.52
N LEU A 45 -8.10 7.95 35.28
CA LEU A 45 -8.78 8.20 33.99
C LEU A 45 -8.79 9.68 33.60
N PHE A 46 -8.92 10.58 34.57
CA PHE A 46 -8.84 12.03 34.34
C PHE A 46 -7.41 12.47 34.00
N VAL A 47 -6.42 12.01 34.77
CA VAL A 47 -5.00 12.34 34.56
C VAL A 47 -4.47 11.74 33.24
N SER A 48 -4.92 10.55 32.86
CA SER A 48 -4.56 9.92 31.58
C SER A 48 -5.25 10.53 30.36
N GLY A 49 -6.15 11.51 30.55
CA GLY A 49 -6.93 12.13 29.47
C GLY A 49 -7.97 11.20 28.84
N THR A 50 -8.23 10.04 29.44
CA THR A 50 -9.15 9.01 28.92
C THR A 50 -10.61 9.46 29.02
N VAL A 51 -10.95 10.31 30.00
CA VAL A 51 -12.30 10.90 30.14
C VAL A 51 -12.70 11.78 28.94
N ALA A 52 -11.73 12.34 28.22
CA ALA A 52 -11.99 13.19 27.05
C ALA A 52 -12.08 12.42 25.71
N LEU A 53 -11.69 11.14 25.67
CA LEU A 53 -11.74 10.31 24.46
C LEU A 53 -13.14 10.21 23.81
N PRO A 54 -14.25 10.06 24.57
CA PRO A 54 -15.60 10.02 23.99
C PRO A 54 -16.03 11.34 23.34
N PHE A 55 -15.34 12.45 23.63
CA PHE A 55 -15.65 13.79 23.15
C PHE A 55 -14.68 14.30 22.08
N LYS A 56 -13.64 13.52 21.74
CA LYS A 56 -12.76 13.84 20.61
C LYS A 56 -13.48 13.50 19.31
N GLN A 57 -13.93 14.53 18.58
CA GLN A 57 -14.47 14.37 17.23
C GLN A 57 -13.42 13.70 16.34
N VAL A 58 -13.74 12.51 15.83
CA VAL A 58 -12.92 11.81 14.84
C VAL A 58 -13.21 12.41 13.48
N LEU A 59 -12.19 12.97 12.83
CA LEU A 59 -12.30 13.45 11.46
C LEU A 59 -12.30 12.25 10.52
N VAL A 60 -13.43 12.02 9.86
CA VAL A 60 -13.55 10.99 8.82
C VAL A 60 -13.19 11.60 7.48
N ILE A 61 -12.21 11.01 6.80
CA ILE A 61 -11.69 11.46 5.51
C ILE A 61 -11.96 10.36 4.48
N THR A 62 -12.59 10.69 3.37
CA THR A 62 -12.88 9.73 2.29
C THR A 62 -11.85 9.85 1.17
N GLY A 63 -11.41 8.72 0.62
CA GLY A 63 -10.49 8.74 -0.52
C GLY A 63 -10.77 7.68 -1.56
N LYS A 64 -10.38 7.96 -2.81
CA LYS A 64 -10.39 6.98 -3.90
C LYS A 64 -8.95 6.62 -4.29
N LEU A 65 -8.60 5.34 -4.19
CA LEU A 65 -7.21 4.88 -4.29
C LEU A 65 -7.06 3.68 -5.21
N ALA A 66 -5.89 3.58 -5.83
CA ALA A 66 -5.48 2.42 -6.63
C ALA A 66 -4.55 1.49 -5.82
N SER A 67 -3.40 1.09 -6.39
CA SER A 67 -2.48 0.10 -5.80
C SER A 67 -1.87 0.51 -4.45
N LYS A 68 -1.95 1.78 -4.05
CA LYS A 68 -1.48 2.26 -2.74
C LYS A 68 -2.52 2.12 -1.62
N SER A 69 -3.68 1.53 -1.92
CA SER A 69 -4.73 1.27 -0.93
C SER A 69 -4.27 0.37 0.22
N GLU A 70 -3.28 -0.49 0.01
CA GLU A 70 -2.70 -1.38 1.03
C GLU A 70 -2.18 -0.62 2.24
N PHE A 71 -1.57 0.55 2.03
CA PHE A 71 -1.10 1.42 3.12
C PHE A 71 -2.24 1.83 4.05
N PHE A 72 -3.39 2.24 3.51
CA PHE A 72 -4.52 2.72 4.31
C PHE A 72 -5.34 1.58 4.93
N THR A 73 -5.22 0.36 4.40
CA THR A 73 -5.82 -0.84 5.00
C THR A 73 -4.96 -1.49 6.07
N ASP A 74 -3.70 -1.08 6.23
CA ASP A 74 -2.80 -1.61 7.25
C ASP A 74 -3.24 -1.21 8.67
N ASP A 75 -3.27 -2.18 9.59
CA ASP A 75 -3.75 -1.98 10.95
C ASP A 75 -2.86 -1.05 11.78
N VAL A 76 -1.56 -0.98 11.50
CA VAL A 76 -0.65 -0.05 12.18
C VAL A 76 -0.91 1.37 11.66
N VAL A 77 -1.04 1.55 10.35
CA VAL A 77 -1.40 2.85 9.76
C VAL A 77 -2.74 3.36 10.30
N ARG A 78 -3.78 2.52 10.31
CA ARG A 78 -5.09 2.90 10.85
C ARG A 78 -5.00 3.32 12.32
N ARG A 79 -4.24 2.59 13.15
CA ARG A 79 -4.03 2.98 14.56
C ARG A 79 -3.26 4.29 14.70
N LEU A 80 -2.23 4.52 13.87
CA LEU A 80 -1.46 5.76 13.87
C LEU A 80 -2.33 6.96 13.47
N LEU A 81 -3.17 6.82 12.44
CA LEU A 81 -4.12 7.86 12.03
C LEU A 81 -5.18 8.11 13.11
N MET A 82 -5.74 7.05 13.70
CA MET A 82 -6.72 7.18 14.77
C MET A 82 -6.15 7.84 16.02
N ALA A 83 -4.87 7.62 16.34
CA ALA A 83 -4.18 8.33 17.42
C ALA A 83 -4.10 9.85 17.16
N GLN A 84 -4.11 10.26 15.89
CA GLN A 84 -4.21 11.66 15.46
C GLN A 84 -5.67 12.15 15.29
N GLY A 85 -6.66 11.34 15.68
CA GLY A 85 -8.08 11.65 15.54
C GLY A 85 -8.60 11.59 14.10
N VAL A 86 -7.92 10.87 13.21
CA VAL A 86 -8.28 10.73 11.80
C VAL A 86 -8.66 9.28 11.48
N GLN A 87 -9.81 9.12 10.84
CA GLN A 87 -10.24 7.85 10.25
C GLN A 87 -10.32 8.00 8.73
N VAL A 88 -9.77 7.05 8.00
CA VAL A 88 -9.80 7.08 6.53
C VAL A 88 -10.72 5.97 6.00
N HIS A 89 -11.67 6.34 5.16
CA HIS A 89 -12.48 5.42 4.38
C HIS A 89 -12.03 5.46 2.92
N ILE A 90 -11.77 4.29 2.34
CA ILE A 90 -11.25 4.19 0.99
C ILE A 90 -12.21 3.48 0.06
N THR A 91 -12.28 3.97 -1.18
CA THR A 91 -12.86 3.25 -2.32
C THR A 91 -11.72 2.84 -3.24
N ARG A 92 -11.62 1.55 -3.55
CA ARG A 92 -10.62 1.04 -4.50
C ARG A 92 -11.10 1.24 -5.94
N ALA A 93 -10.23 1.73 -6.81
CA ALA A 93 -10.48 1.85 -8.24
C ALA A 93 -9.16 1.78 -9.03
N GLY A 94 -9.22 1.35 -10.30
CA GLY A 94 -8.08 1.44 -11.21
C GLY A 94 -7.60 2.89 -11.36
N SER A 95 -6.29 3.09 -11.55
CA SER A 95 -5.69 4.42 -11.59
C SER A 95 -6.32 5.32 -12.65
N ARG A 96 -6.57 4.81 -13.87
CA ARG A 96 -7.25 5.57 -14.93
C ARG A 96 -8.71 5.83 -14.57
N SER A 97 -9.40 4.83 -14.00
CA SER A 97 -10.78 4.96 -13.51
C SER A 97 -10.95 6.00 -12.39
N ILE A 98 -9.89 6.36 -11.66
CA ILE A 98 -9.94 7.49 -10.72
C ILE A 98 -9.99 8.82 -11.48
N ALA A 99 -9.24 8.94 -12.57
CA ALA A 99 -9.16 10.15 -13.37
C ALA A 99 -10.36 10.36 -14.30
N THR A 100 -11.02 9.29 -14.75
CA THR A 100 -12.13 9.37 -15.71
C THR A 100 -13.53 9.38 -15.07
N ASN A 101 -13.62 9.14 -13.77
CA ASN A 101 -14.90 9.12 -13.05
C ASN A 101 -15.00 10.29 -12.07
N ASP A 102 -16.21 10.53 -11.55
CA ASP A 102 -16.42 11.52 -10.49
C ASP A 102 -15.57 11.21 -9.24
N ILE A 103 -15.00 12.29 -8.70
CA ILE A 103 -14.15 12.34 -7.52
C ILE A 103 -14.52 13.48 -6.57
N ASP A 104 -15.56 14.27 -6.86
CA ASP A 104 -15.93 15.44 -6.05
C ASP A 104 -16.51 15.08 -4.68
N SER A 105 -16.98 13.84 -4.51
CA SER A 105 -17.45 13.30 -3.24
C SER A 105 -16.33 12.84 -2.28
N TYR A 106 -15.06 12.93 -2.70
CA TYR A 106 -13.91 12.46 -1.92
C TYR A 106 -13.05 13.63 -1.41
N ASP A 107 -12.41 13.44 -0.26
CA ASP A 107 -11.45 14.40 0.29
C ASP A 107 -10.07 14.33 -0.37
N PHE A 108 -9.69 13.15 -0.87
CA PHE A 108 -8.44 12.95 -1.58
C PHE A 108 -8.52 11.81 -2.59
N VAL A 109 -7.59 11.79 -3.53
CA VAL A 109 -7.38 10.67 -4.43
C VAL A 109 -5.91 10.29 -4.47
N PHE A 110 -5.61 9.00 -4.63
CA PHE A 110 -4.25 8.52 -4.74
C PHE A 110 -4.11 7.52 -5.90
N PRO A 111 -4.00 8.03 -7.14
CA PRO A 111 -3.71 7.19 -8.31
C PRO A 111 -2.35 6.49 -8.19
N SER A 112 -2.17 5.43 -8.97
CA SER A 112 -0.97 4.60 -8.90
C SER A 112 0.21 5.17 -9.66
N GLY A 113 -0.01 6.05 -10.65
CA GLY A 113 1.05 6.68 -11.41
C GLY A 113 0.71 8.08 -11.89
N GLN A 114 1.73 8.71 -12.48
CA GLN A 114 1.72 10.11 -12.90
C GLN A 114 0.67 10.44 -13.98
N PRO A 115 0.37 9.60 -14.99
CA PRO A 115 -0.61 9.95 -16.02
C PRO A 115 -1.99 10.32 -15.46
N ALA A 116 -2.54 9.47 -14.61
CA ALA A 116 -3.83 9.72 -13.95
C ALA A 116 -3.78 10.94 -13.01
N ALA A 117 -2.67 11.14 -12.30
CA ALA A 117 -2.49 12.32 -11.45
C ALA A 117 -2.53 13.62 -12.26
N LEU A 118 -1.85 13.64 -13.42
CA LEU A 118 -1.84 14.78 -14.34
C LEU A 118 -3.24 15.04 -14.92
N LEU A 119 -3.98 14.01 -15.33
CA LEU A 119 -5.37 14.16 -15.80
C LEU A 119 -6.23 14.87 -14.75
N ILE A 120 -6.18 14.39 -13.50
CA ILE A 120 -6.95 14.94 -12.38
C ILE A 120 -6.55 16.39 -12.11
N ARG A 121 -5.24 16.68 -12.02
CA ARG A 121 -4.75 18.03 -11.76
C ARG A 121 -5.13 19.01 -12.86
N ASN A 122 -4.95 18.62 -14.11
CA ASN A 122 -5.32 19.44 -15.25
C ASN A 122 -6.83 19.73 -15.26
N GLN A 123 -7.66 18.74 -14.93
CA GLN A 123 -9.09 18.94 -14.77
C GLN A 123 -9.42 19.92 -13.64
N ARG A 124 -8.90 19.69 -12.43
CA ARG A 124 -9.13 20.56 -11.27
C ARG A 124 -8.71 21.99 -11.52
N GLN A 125 -7.56 22.19 -12.19
CA GLN A 125 -7.07 23.50 -12.58
C GLN A 125 -8.01 24.20 -13.56
N ARG A 126 -8.48 23.50 -14.62
CA ARG A 126 -9.46 24.06 -15.58
C ARG A 126 -10.76 24.45 -14.90
N GLU A 127 -11.21 23.68 -13.92
CA GLU A 127 -12.44 23.92 -13.17
C GLU A 127 -12.25 24.89 -11.99
N SER A 128 -11.04 25.43 -11.77
CA SER A 128 -10.69 26.25 -10.59
C SER A 128 -11.05 25.61 -9.25
N LYS A 129 -10.96 24.28 -9.16
CA LYS A 129 -11.25 23.50 -7.94
C LYS A 129 -10.00 23.29 -7.09
N TYR A 130 -10.21 23.07 -5.79
CA TYR A 130 -9.13 22.79 -4.85
C TYR A 130 -8.38 21.50 -5.25
N ALA A 131 -7.05 21.60 -5.32
CA ALA A 131 -6.16 20.48 -5.55
C ALA A 131 -4.78 20.80 -4.95
N LYS A 132 -4.35 20.03 -3.95
CA LYS A 132 -2.98 20.09 -3.42
C LYS A 132 -2.27 18.75 -3.55
N VAL A 133 -1.00 18.80 -3.92
CA VAL A 133 -0.19 17.62 -4.22
C VAL A 133 0.70 17.28 -3.04
N HIS A 134 0.68 16.00 -2.65
CA HIS A 134 1.58 15.41 -1.67
C HIS A 134 2.28 14.19 -2.28
N LYS A 135 3.52 13.96 -1.87
CA LYS A 135 4.37 12.85 -2.35
C LYS A 135 4.87 12.08 -1.14
N PRO A 136 4.02 11.24 -0.52
CA PRO A 136 4.38 10.58 0.74
C PRO A 136 5.39 9.45 0.53
N PHE A 137 5.16 8.66 -0.51
CA PHE A 137 5.95 7.49 -0.87
C PHE A 137 5.57 7.03 -2.28
N PHE A 138 6.42 6.21 -2.88
CA PHE A 138 6.22 5.64 -4.21
C PHE A 138 6.70 4.20 -4.28
N SER A 139 6.40 3.55 -5.40
CA SER A 139 6.87 2.22 -5.73
C SER A 139 7.02 2.14 -7.25
N PRO A 140 8.21 1.81 -7.78
CA PRO A 140 8.40 1.57 -9.20
C PRO A 140 7.62 0.32 -9.64
N ILE A 141 7.38 0.25 -10.95
CA ILE A 141 6.84 -0.94 -11.62
C ILE A 141 8.00 -1.82 -12.04
N VAL A 142 7.84 -3.13 -11.80
CA VAL A 142 8.83 -4.16 -12.05
C VAL A 142 8.15 -5.38 -12.67
N LEU A 143 8.94 -6.27 -13.27
CA LEU A 143 8.46 -7.59 -13.69
C LEU A 143 8.90 -8.58 -12.62
N ALA A 144 7.94 -9.09 -11.86
CA ALA A 144 8.19 -10.12 -10.85
C ALA A 144 8.13 -11.50 -11.49
N THR A 145 9.10 -12.34 -11.14
CA THR A 145 9.27 -13.67 -11.74
C THR A 145 9.88 -14.65 -10.73
N TYR A 146 10.25 -15.82 -11.21
CA TYR A 146 11.00 -16.83 -10.47
C TYR A 146 12.41 -16.96 -11.04
N ARG A 147 13.37 -17.36 -10.20
CA ARG A 147 14.79 -17.40 -10.54
C ARG A 147 15.07 -18.13 -11.85
N ASP A 148 14.48 -19.30 -12.06
CA ASP A 148 14.67 -20.09 -13.27
C ASP A 148 14.08 -19.44 -14.53
N TYR A 149 12.99 -18.68 -14.40
CA TYR A 149 12.49 -17.85 -15.50
C TYR A 149 13.36 -16.61 -15.75
N ALA A 150 13.94 -15.99 -14.71
CA ALA A 150 14.89 -14.90 -14.86
C ALA A 150 16.15 -15.34 -15.62
N GLU A 151 16.67 -16.51 -15.26
CA GLU A 151 17.81 -17.15 -15.92
C GLU A 151 17.49 -17.53 -17.38
N ALA A 152 16.30 -18.08 -17.65
CA ALA A 152 15.85 -18.39 -19.01
C ALA A 152 15.71 -17.15 -19.90
N LEU A 153 15.37 -16.00 -19.31
CA LEU A 153 15.36 -14.69 -20.00
C LEU A 153 16.75 -14.05 -20.11
N GLN A 154 17.81 -14.72 -19.66
CA GLN A 154 19.18 -14.19 -19.63
C GLN A 154 19.28 -12.84 -18.93
N ALA A 155 18.46 -12.62 -17.89
CA ALA A 155 18.47 -11.39 -17.12
C ALA A 155 19.80 -11.26 -16.36
N VAL A 156 20.32 -10.04 -16.25
CA VAL A 156 21.65 -9.77 -15.68
C VAL A 156 21.53 -9.50 -14.18
N GLU A 157 22.22 -10.26 -13.34
CA GLU A 157 22.20 -10.06 -11.89
C GLU A 157 22.78 -8.69 -11.48
N GLN A 158 22.09 -8.00 -10.57
CA GLN A 158 22.55 -6.72 -10.01
C GLN A 158 23.55 -6.87 -8.85
N GLY A 159 23.79 -8.09 -8.37
CA GLY A 159 24.53 -8.37 -7.14
C GLY A 159 25.48 -9.55 -7.26
N GLU A 160 25.67 -10.29 -6.16
CA GLU A 160 26.47 -11.50 -6.18
C GLU A 160 25.83 -12.58 -7.07
N PRO A 161 26.65 -13.24 -7.91
CA PRO A 161 26.18 -14.35 -8.71
C PRO A 161 25.44 -15.43 -7.91
N ASP A 162 24.36 -15.95 -8.47
CA ASP A 162 23.52 -17.04 -7.92
C ASP A 162 22.80 -16.72 -6.59
N LYS A 163 22.96 -15.50 -6.08
CA LYS A 163 22.34 -15.05 -4.82
C LYS A 163 21.43 -13.86 -5.00
N SER A 164 21.54 -13.15 -6.12
CA SER A 164 20.78 -11.94 -6.36
C SER A 164 19.28 -12.20 -6.35
N LEU A 165 18.52 -11.31 -5.70
CA LEU A 165 17.06 -11.24 -5.80
C LEU A 165 16.61 -10.29 -6.92
N TYR A 166 17.55 -9.57 -7.53
CA TYR A 166 17.28 -8.46 -8.43
C TYR A 166 18.12 -8.58 -9.69
N TYR A 167 17.46 -8.38 -10.83
CA TYR A 167 18.04 -8.54 -12.15
C TYR A 167 17.71 -7.33 -13.02
N ASN A 168 18.59 -7.00 -13.95
CA ASN A 168 18.29 -6.10 -15.07
C ASN A 168 17.79 -6.93 -16.24
N LEU A 169 16.67 -6.52 -16.84
CA LEU A 169 16.06 -7.19 -17.98
C LEU A 169 16.30 -6.38 -19.25
N PRO A 170 17.03 -6.95 -20.23
CA PRO A 170 17.09 -6.41 -21.59
C PRO A 170 15.70 -6.52 -22.23
N MET A 171 14.95 -5.42 -22.23
CA MET A 171 13.55 -5.42 -22.67
C MET A 171 13.41 -5.82 -24.15
N THR A 172 14.39 -5.50 -24.99
CA THR A 172 14.41 -5.89 -26.41
C THR A 172 14.32 -7.41 -26.57
N SER A 173 15.12 -8.16 -25.81
CA SER A 173 15.13 -9.64 -25.86
C SER A 173 13.79 -10.21 -25.39
N LEU A 174 13.22 -9.70 -24.29
CA LEU A 174 11.88 -10.11 -23.85
C LEU A 174 10.83 -9.91 -24.95
N VAL A 175 10.84 -8.74 -25.59
CA VAL A 175 9.89 -8.40 -26.66
C VAL A 175 10.07 -9.29 -27.87
N GLU A 176 11.29 -9.64 -28.26
CA GLU A 176 11.59 -10.58 -29.34
C GLU A 176 11.02 -11.98 -29.04
N HIS A 177 11.25 -12.51 -27.84
CA HIS A 177 10.68 -13.80 -27.42
C HIS A 177 9.14 -13.82 -27.50
N ILE A 178 8.49 -12.73 -27.07
CA ILE A 178 7.04 -12.56 -27.16
C ILE A 178 6.58 -12.52 -28.63
N LYS A 179 7.27 -11.75 -29.49
CA LYS A 179 6.93 -11.57 -30.91
C LYS A 179 7.05 -12.87 -31.70
N GLU A 180 8.08 -13.64 -31.43
CA GLU A 180 8.32 -14.94 -32.07
C GLU A 180 7.37 -16.03 -31.55
N GLY A 181 6.63 -15.76 -30.47
CA GLY A 181 5.70 -16.71 -29.87
C GLY A 181 6.42 -17.89 -29.23
N GLN A 182 7.67 -17.70 -28.82
CA GLN A 182 8.48 -18.72 -28.16
C GLN A 182 7.83 -19.17 -26.86
N THR A 183 8.06 -20.42 -26.51
CA THR A 183 7.57 -21.05 -25.28
C THR A 183 8.69 -21.22 -24.25
N TRP A 184 8.33 -21.32 -22.98
CA TRP A 184 9.33 -21.38 -21.89
C TRP A 184 10.23 -22.63 -21.96
N ASN A 185 9.72 -23.76 -22.41
CA ASN A 185 10.48 -24.99 -22.64
C ASN A 185 11.41 -24.93 -23.86
N GLU A 186 11.15 -24.04 -24.82
CA GLU A 186 12.08 -23.73 -25.92
C GLU A 186 13.23 -22.84 -25.43
N LEU A 187 12.96 -21.89 -24.53
CA LEU A 187 13.99 -21.02 -23.94
C LEU A 187 14.95 -21.77 -23.01
N SER A 188 14.43 -22.70 -22.20
CA SER A 188 15.26 -23.48 -21.29
C SER A 188 14.66 -24.86 -21.07
N HIS A 189 15.45 -25.91 -21.36
CA HIS A 189 15.05 -27.30 -21.14
C HIS A 189 14.74 -27.64 -19.67
N GLY A 190 15.19 -26.81 -18.71
CA GLY A 190 14.88 -26.97 -17.29
C GLY A 190 13.45 -26.54 -16.92
N LEU A 191 12.77 -25.77 -17.78
CA LEU A 191 11.42 -25.28 -17.55
C LEU A 191 10.39 -26.22 -18.16
N ASN A 192 9.64 -26.93 -17.32
CA ASN A 192 8.47 -27.71 -17.77
C ASN A 192 7.23 -26.82 -17.90
N ASN A 193 7.29 -25.84 -18.81
CA ASN A 193 6.21 -24.90 -19.08
C ASN A 193 6.08 -24.71 -20.61
N GLY A 194 4.99 -25.23 -21.19
CA GLY A 194 4.71 -25.12 -22.63
C GLY A 194 3.96 -23.84 -23.03
N ASN A 195 3.70 -22.93 -22.08
CA ASN A 195 3.07 -21.65 -22.40
C ASN A 195 4.06 -20.71 -23.08
N ARG A 196 3.51 -19.75 -23.83
CA ARG A 196 4.28 -18.68 -24.46
C ARG A 196 4.97 -17.79 -23.41
N VAL A 197 6.11 -17.27 -23.78
CA VAL A 197 6.81 -16.22 -23.04
C VAL A 197 5.97 -14.96 -23.12
N LEU A 198 5.47 -14.49 -21.98
CA LEU A 198 4.59 -13.34 -21.84
C LEU A 198 4.82 -12.73 -20.45
N ALA A 199 4.69 -11.40 -20.34
CA ALA A 199 4.54 -10.74 -19.04
C ALA A 199 3.08 -10.37 -18.83
N GLN A 200 2.49 -10.89 -17.76
CA GLN A 200 1.08 -10.66 -17.47
C GLN A 200 0.86 -9.35 -16.72
N THR A 201 -0.21 -8.66 -17.07
CA THR A 201 -0.61 -7.35 -16.55
C THR A 201 -2.05 -7.40 -16.04
N SER A 202 -2.39 -6.41 -15.22
CA SER A 202 -3.80 -6.08 -14.97
C SER A 202 -4.46 -5.45 -16.20
N ASP A 203 -5.74 -5.11 -16.07
CA ASP A 203 -6.53 -4.53 -17.16
C ASP A 203 -5.91 -3.22 -17.72
N ILE A 204 -5.69 -3.19 -19.04
CA ILE A 204 -5.06 -2.06 -19.76
C ILE A 204 -5.90 -0.78 -19.66
N CYS A 205 -7.23 -0.91 -19.63
CA CYS A 205 -8.16 0.21 -19.62
C CYS A 205 -8.25 0.94 -18.28
N SER A 206 -7.74 0.33 -17.20
CA SER A 206 -7.92 0.84 -15.84
C SER A 206 -6.62 0.90 -15.02
N ALA A 207 -5.69 -0.04 -15.21
CA ALA A 207 -4.52 -0.20 -14.36
C ALA A 207 -3.30 0.61 -14.82
N ASN A 208 -2.64 1.31 -13.88
CA ASN A 208 -1.41 2.04 -14.19
C ASN A 208 -0.23 1.10 -14.51
N SER A 209 -0.17 -0.08 -13.90
CA SER A 209 0.88 -1.08 -14.21
C SER A 209 0.82 -1.51 -15.68
N ALA A 210 -0.39 -1.78 -16.18
CA ALA A 210 -0.62 -2.14 -17.58
C ALA A 210 -0.32 -0.98 -18.54
N ALA A 211 -0.81 0.24 -18.25
CA ALA A 211 -0.51 1.42 -19.06
C ALA A 211 1.00 1.76 -19.10
N THR A 212 1.71 1.61 -17.99
CA THR A 212 3.16 1.84 -17.95
C THR A 212 3.92 0.76 -18.73
N TYR A 213 3.50 -0.50 -18.60
CA TYR A 213 4.10 -1.60 -19.37
C TYR A 213 3.86 -1.42 -20.88
N LEU A 214 2.65 -1.01 -21.29
CA LEU A 214 2.37 -0.61 -22.66
C LEU A 214 3.34 0.47 -23.14
N GLY A 215 3.55 1.51 -22.35
CA GLY A 215 4.51 2.58 -22.67
C GLY A 215 5.95 2.09 -22.81
N LEU A 216 6.37 1.13 -21.97
CA LEU A 216 7.69 0.48 -22.06
C LEU A 216 7.82 -0.32 -23.36
N ILE A 217 6.82 -1.14 -23.70
CA ILE A 217 6.81 -1.94 -24.93
C ILE A 217 6.79 -1.02 -26.16
N ALA A 218 5.99 0.05 -26.13
CA ALA A 218 5.96 1.07 -27.16
C ALA A 218 7.33 1.72 -27.36
N PHE A 219 8.01 2.10 -26.27
CA PHE A 219 9.32 2.72 -26.33
C PHE A 219 10.37 1.80 -26.98
N VAL A 220 10.40 0.53 -26.57
CA VAL A 220 11.33 -0.49 -27.10
C VAL A 220 11.05 -0.77 -28.58
N GLU A 221 9.78 -1.03 -28.94
CA GLU A 221 9.39 -1.33 -30.33
C GLU A 221 9.52 -0.13 -31.27
N ASN A 222 9.63 1.09 -30.73
CA ASN A 222 9.86 2.30 -31.49
C ASN A 222 11.33 2.76 -31.46
N GLY A 223 12.27 1.84 -31.19
CA GLY A 223 13.70 2.13 -31.25
C GLY A 223 14.18 3.09 -30.16
N ASN A 224 13.66 2.93 -28.94
CA ASN A 224 13.93 3.77 -27.77
C ASN A 224 13.53 5.24 -27.98
N GLN A 225 12.38 5.47 -28.62
CA GLN A 225 11.81 6.79 -28.87
C GLN A 225 10.32 6.81 -28.54
N ILE A 226 9.83 7.94 -28.04
CA ILE A 226 8.39 8.15 -27.86
C ILE A 226 7.75 8.65 -29.17
N PRO A 227 6.50 8.27 -29.48
CA PRO A 227 5.77 8.85 -30.61
C PRO A 227 5.58 10.36 -30.40
N GLN A 228 5.68 11.12 -31.49
CA GLN A 228 5.64 12.60 -31.47
C GLN A 228 4.27 13.15 -31.84
N ASP A 229 3.43 12.33 -32.49
CA ASP A 229 2.12 12.71 -32.98
C ASP A 229 1.13 11.55 -32.85
N GLU A 230 -0.13 11.84 -33.13
CA GLU A 230 -1.22 10.87 -33.00
C GLU A 230 -1.14 9.73 -34.01
N GLU A 231 -0.77 10.01 -35.26
CA GLU A 231 -0.70 9.00 -36.32
C GLU A 231 0.35 7.94 -35.97
N SER A 232 1.55 8.37 -35.59
CA SER A 232 2.63 7.49 -35.14
C SER A 232 2.25 6.74 -33.86
N ALA A 233 1.57 7.38 -32.91
CA ALA A 233 1.11 6.72 -31.69
C ALA A 233 0.08 5.61 -31.98
N LEU A 234 -0.90 5.84 -32.84
CA LEU A 234 -1.93 4.86 -33.19
C LEU A 234 -1.34 3.70 -34.03
N ALA A 235 -0.45 4.00 -34.97
CA ALA A 235 0.24 2.97 -35.76
C ALA A 235 1.13 2.08 -34.86
N LEU A 236 1.80 2.68 -33.87
CA LEU A 236 2.58 1.95 -32.87
C LEU A 236 1.68 1.12 -31.96
N ALA A 237 0.55 1.68 -31.50
CA ALA A 237 -0.44 0.95 -30.70
C ALA A 237 -0.93 -0.32 -31.41
N ASP A 238 -1.26 -0.23 -32.70
CA ASP A 238 -1.69 -1.38 -33.51
C ASP A 238 -0.60 -2.45 -33.63
N ARG A 239 0.66 -2.03 -33.77
CA ARG A 239 1.82 -2.94 -33.84
C ARG A 239 2.04 -3.70 -32.54
N ILE A 240 1.95 -3.02 -31.39
CA ILE A 240 2.26 -3.63 -30.08
C ILE A 240 1.06 -4.35 -29.44
N LYS A 241 -0.16 -4.11 -29.92
CA LYS A 241 -1.38 -4.69 -29.36
C LYS A 241 -1.30 -6.21 -29.14
N PRO A 242 -0.84 -7.04 -30.11
CA PRO A 242 -0.73 -8.49 -29.90
C PRO A 242 0.25 -8.89 -28.77
N LEU A 243 1.25 -8.06 -28.48
CA LEU A 243 2.25 -8.32 -27.43
C LEU A 243 1.67 -8.14 -26.03
N LEU A 244 0.59 -7.37 -25.92
CA LEU A 244 -0.04 -7.00 -24.66
C LEU A 244 -1.34 -7.81 -24.43
N THR A 245 -2.08 -8.12 -25.48
CA THR A 245 -3.39 -8.79 -25.38
C THR A 245 -3.33 -10.31 -25.48
N SER A 246 -2.20 -10.87 -25.94
CA SER A 246 -2.00 -12.33 -26.02
C SER A 246 -2.03 -13.05 -24.67
N GLN A 247 -1.93 -12.32 -23.55
CA GLN A 247 -2.17 -12.84 -22.21
C GLN A 247 -3.60 -13.34 -21.97
N GLY A 248 -4.57 -12.94 -22.80
CA GLY A 248 -5.99 -13.25 -22.59
C GLY A 248 -6.64 -12.35 -21.53
N LEU A 249 -7.52 -12.93 -20.71
CA LEU A 249 -8.24 -12.19 -19.66
C LEU A 249 -7.24 -11.67 -18.61
N PRO A 250 -7.16 -10.34 -18.39
CA PRO A 250 -6.22 -9.78 -17.43
C PRO A 250 -6.57 -10.18 -15.98
N GLY A 251 -5.55 -10.28 -15.13
CA GLY A 251 -5.73 -10.53 -13.70
C GLY A 251 -6.08 -9.26 -12.93
N ASP A 252 -7.07 -9.32 -12.04
CA ASP A 252 -7.48 -8.17 -11.22
C ASP A 252 -6.33 -7.63 -10.34
N ASP A 253 -5.50 -8.53 -9.79
CA ASP A 253 -4.37 -8.19 -8.92
C ASP A 253 -3.20 -9.14 -9.16
N MET A 254 -2.32 -8.74 -10.08
CA MET A 254 -1.17 -9.55 -10.50
C MET A 254 -0.23 -9.90 -9.34
N SER A 255 -0.14 -9.04 -8.31
CA SER A 255 0.71 -9.30 -7.15
C SER A 255 0.24 -10.50 -6.34
N LYS A 256 -1.08 -10.67 -6.19
CA LYS A 256 -1.65 -11.82 -5.47
C LYS A 256 -1.45 -13.11 -6.22
N GLN A 257 -1.62 -13.10 -7.55
CA GLN A 257 -1.37 -14.27 -8.39
C GLN A 257 0.11 -14.68 -8.31
N TYR A 258 1.02 -13.72 -8.41
CA TYR A 258 2.46 -13.96 -8.30
C TYR A 258 2.88 -14.47 -6.91
N LEU A 259 2.36 -13.88 -5.83
CA LEU A 259 2.73 -14.25 -4.45
C LEU A 259 2.02 -15.50 -3.94
N ALA A 260 1.03 -16.03 -4.67
CA ALA A 260 0.37 -17.29 -4.33
C ALA A 260 1.36 -18.47 -4.35
N PRO A 261 1.14 -19.53 -3.55
CA PRO A 261 1.99 -20.73 -3.58
C PRO A 261 2.14 -21.32 -4.99
N GLU A 262 1.06 -21.35 -5.77
CA GLU A 262 1.00 -21.83 -7.16
C GLU A 262 1.40 -20.76 -8.19
N GLY A 263 1.85 -19.59 -7.75
CA GLY A 263 2.10 -18.43 -8.61
C GLY A 263 3.06 -18.72 -9.76
N LYS A 264 3.98 -19.68 -9.61
CA LYS A 264 4.95 -20.07 -10.65
C LYS A 264 4.28 -20.63 -11.90
N GLY A 265 3.12 -21.27 -11.75
CA GLY A 265 2.31 -21.76 -12.86
C GLY A 265 1.25 -20.77 -13.32
N LEU A 266 0.70 -19.96 -12.41
CA LEU A 266 -0.37 -18.99 -12.72
C LEU A 266 0.15 -17.74 -13.41
N ALA A 267 1.27 -17.21 -12.92
CA ALA A 267 1.91 -15.99 -13.39
C ALA A 267 3.44 -16.12 -13.38
N PRO A 268 4.02 -16.82 -14.37
CA PRO A 268 5.48 -16.96 -14.53
C PRO A 268 6.20 -15.61 -14.49
N VAL A 269 5.65 -14.62 -15.19
CA VAL A 269 6.11 -13.23 -15.16
C VAL A 269 4.91 -12.32 -14.97
N ALA A 270 4.93 -11.51 -13.91
CA ALA A 270 3.85 -10.61 -13.53
C ALA A 270 4.35 -9.16 -13.41
N VAL A 271 3.66 -8.22 -14.06
CA VAL A 271 3.94 -6.79 -13.94
C VAL A 271 3.27 -6.26 -12.67
N ILE A 272 4.08 -5.90 -11.67
CA ILE A 272 3.61 -5.51 -10.33
C ILE A 272 4.35 -4.26 -9.83
N TYR A 273 3.98 -3.80 -8.65
CA TYR A 273 4.72 -2.77 -7.94
C TYR A 273 5.77 -3.39 -7.01
N GLU A 274 6.99 -2.84 -7.00
CA GLU A 274 8.11 -3.32 -6.17
C GLU A 274 7.75 -3.51 -4.69
N HIS A 275 7.00 -2.57 -4.10
CA HIS A 275 6.62 -2.63 -2.69
C HIS A 275 5.84 -3.91 -2.35
N GLN A 276 5.10 -4.50 -3.28
CA GLN A 276 4.31 -5.70 -3.03
C GLN A 276 5.21 -6.92 -2.81
N TYR A 277 6.29 -7.03 -3.59
CA TYR A 277 7.34 -8.03 -3.37
C TYR A 277 8.15 -7.75 -2.11
N LEU A 278 8.56 -6.50 -1.89
CA LEU A 278 9.34 -6.13 -0.71
C LEU A 278 8.55 -6.35 0.60
N ALA A 279 7.26 -6.00 0.63
CA ALA A 279 6.38 -6.28 1.76
C ALA A 279 6.28 -7.78 2.05
N HIS A 280 6.25 -8.62 1.00
CA HIS A 280 6.31 -10.07 1.17
C HIS A 280 7.64 -10.51 1.81
N GLN A 281 8.77 -10.06 1.28
CA GLN A 281 10.11 -10.41 1.80
C GLN A 281 10.31 -9.94 3.25
N ILE A 282 9.92 -8.70 3.56
CA ILE A 282 10.00 -8.14 4.91
C ILE A 282 9.14 -8.96 5.88
N ARG A 283 7.89 -9.26 5.51
CA ARG A 283 6.99 -10.05 6.35
C ARG A 283 7.53 -11.46 6.58
N LEU A 284 8.01 -12.13 5.53
CA LEU A 284 8.59 -13.46 5.62
C LEU A 284 9.81 -13.47 6.54
N LYS A 285 10.72 -12.50 6.38
CA LYS A 285 11.91 -12.34 7.22
C LYS A 285 11.56 -12.14 8.69
N GLN A 286 10.56 -11.31 8.98
CA GLN A 286 10.10 -11.06 10.34
C GLN A 286 9.43 -12.28 10.98
N GLN A 287 8.73 -13.10 10.19
CA GLN A 287 8.00 -14.27 10.69
C GLN A 287 8.88 -15.51 10.85
N THR A 288 9.84 -15.71 9.96
CA THR A 288 10.60 -16.97 9.85
C THR A 288 12.11 -16.81 10.03
N GLY A 289 12.64 -15.60 9.91
CA GLY A 289 14.08 -15.35 9.85
C GLY A 289 14.70 -15.58 8.48
N GLU A 290 13.94 -16.08 7.50
CA GLU A 290 14.39 -16.39 6.14
C GLU A 290 13.81 -15.44 5.09
N ILE A 291 14.33 -15.49 3.87
CA ILE A 291 13.84 -14.73 2.70
C ILE A 291 13.45 -15.70 1.60
N ASP A 292 12.50 -15.32 0.74
CA ASP A 292 12.18 -16.10 -0.45
C ASP A 292 13.31 -15.88 -1.47
N ARG A 293 14.05 -16.95 -1.78
CA ARG A 293 15.16 -16.92 -2.75
C ARG A 293 14.74 -17.33 -4.16
N ASN A 294 13.54 -17.88 -4.30
CA ASN A 294 13.00 -18.37 -5.56
C ASN A 294 12.28 -17.26 -6.31
N ARG A 295 11.55 -16.40 -5.60
CA ARG A 295 10.88 -15.21 -6.16
C ARG A 295 11.88 -14.06 -6.30
N VAL A 296 11.99 -13.49 -7.51
CA VAL A 296 12.95 -12.44 -7.85
C VAL A 296 12.28 -11.32 -8.64
N LEU A 297 12.90 -10.15 -8.70
CA LEU A 297 12.43 -9.02 -9.50
C LEU A 297 13.36 -8.74 -10.68
N LEU A 298 12.75 -8.51 -11.83
CA LEU A 298 13.39 -7.98 -13.02
C LEU A 298 13.07 -6.48 -13.13
N TYR A 299 14.11 -5.67 -13.14
CA TYR A 299 14.05 -4.24 -13.44
C TYR A 299 14.25 -4.06 -14.94
N PRO A 300 13.30 -3.44 -15.66
CA PRO A 300 13.53 -3.04 -17.04
C PRO A 300 14.78 -2.16 -17.14
N GLU A 301 15.62 -2.40 -18.14
CA GLU A 301 16.78 -1.53 -18.40
C GLU A 301 16.34 -0.08 -18.72
N ALA A 302 15.23 0.06 -19.45
CA ALA A 302 14.54 1.33 -19.65
C ALA A 302 13.54 1.56 -18.50
N GLN A 303 13.88 2.36 -17.49
CA GLN A 303 13.00 2.59 -16.33
C GLN A 303 12.11 3.82 -16.51
N VAL A 304 10.79 3.63 -16.40
CA VAL A 304 9.86 4.75 -16.28
C VAL A 304 9.79 5.16 -14.81
N GLN A 305 10.37 6.31 -14.48
CA GLN A 305 10.14 6.93 -13.18
C GLN A 305 8.77 7.59 -13.16
N THR A 306 7.80 6.96 -12.50
CA THR A 306 6.56 7.66 -12.14
C THR A 306 6.67 8.14 -10.70
N VAL A 307 6.43 9.43 -10.50
CA VAL A 307 6.27 10.02 -9.16
C VAL A 307 4.77 10.10 -8.88
N PRO A 308 4.16 9.08 -8.24
CA PRO A 308 2.75 9.11 -7.93
C PRO A 308 2.44 10.21 -6.91
N GLU A 309 1.32 10.88 -7.13
CA GLU A 309 0.88 12.02 -6.33
C GLU A 309 -0.38 11.64 -5.56
N LEU A 310 -0.40 11.92 -4.25
CA LEU A 310 -1.66 12.06 -3.52
C LEU A 310 -2.19 13.45 -3.83
N ILE A 311 -3.43 13.53 -4.30
CA ILE A 311 -4.09 14.79 -4.62
C ILE A 311 -5.19 15.01 -3.58
N ALA A 312 -4.96 15.98 -2.71
CA ALA A 312 -5.96 16.48 -1.76
C ALA A 312 -6.98 17.33 -2.51
N LEU A 313 -8.25 16.97 -2.38
CA LEU A 313 -9.40 17.62 -3.00
C LEU A 313 -10.11 18.57 -2.04
N THR A 314 -9.84 18.45 -0.74
CA THR A 314 -10.36 19.30 0.33
C THR A 314 -9.25 19.65 1.32
N PRO A 315 -9.42 20.67 2.18
CA PRO A 315 -8.50 20.96 3.28
C PRO A 315 -8.32 19.79 4.26
N ALA A 316 -9.33 18.93 4.44
CA ALA A 316 -9.21 17.72 5.25
C ALA A 316 -8.27 16.70 4.58
N GLY A 317 -8.43 16.47 3.28
CA GLY A 317 -7.50 15.66 2.50
C GLY A 317 -6.07 16.21 2.48
N ASP A 318 -5.92 17.53 2.51
CA ASP A 318 -4.61 18.21 2.58
C ASP A 318 -3.90 17.90 3.89
N ARG A 319 -4.63 18.01 5.01
CA ARG A 319 -4.13 17.63 6.34
C ARG A 319 -3.71 16.17 6.41
N LEU A 320 -4.46 15.28 5.78
CA LEU A 320 -4.07 13.86 5.67
C LEU A 320 -2.78 13.72 4.86
N GLY A 321 -2.68 14.39 3.71
CA GLY A 321 -1.50 14.41 2.85
C GLY A 321 -0.24 14.87 3.59
N GLU A 322 -0.32 15.96 4.35
CA GLU A 322 0.77 16.44 5.21
C GLU A 322 1.15 15.40 6.27
N MET A 323 0.16 14.78 6.91
CA MET A 323 0.38 13.80 7.97
C MET A 323 1.09 12.56 7.46
N ILE A 324 0.63 11.96 6.36
CA ILE A 324 1.27 10.75 5.80
C ILE A 324 2.67 11.04 5.26
N THR A 325 2.94 12.26 4.82
CA THR A 325 4.24 12.69 4.27
C THR A 325 5.26 12.92 5.37
N ASN A 326 4.84 13.47 6.52
CA ASN A 326 5.75 13.98 7.54
C ASN A 326 5.76 13.17 8.84
N HIS A 327 4.69 12.45 9.20
CA HIS A 327 4.61 11.75 10.47
C HIS A 327 5.61 10.58 10.52
N PRO A 328 6.56 10.56 11.47
CA PRO A 328 7.67 9.60 11.46
C PRO A 328 7.20 8.15 11.57
N GLY A 329 6.15 7.89 12.35
CA GLY A 329 5.56 6.55 12.45
C GLY A 329 4.90 6.07 11.16
N LEU A 330 4.28 6.97 10.39
CA LEU A 330 3.62 6.62 9.13
C LEU A 330 4.65 6.39 8.03
N ARG A 331 5.68 7.24 7.96
CA ARG A 331 6.84 7.06 7.08
C ARG A 331 7.57 5.75 7.36
N LYS A 332 7.84 5.44 8.63
CA LYS A 332 8.44 4.17 9.03
C LYS A 332 7.56 2.99 8.59
N ARG A 333 6.24 3.07 8.80
CA ARG A 333 5.33 2.01 8.38
C ARG A 333 5.29 1.84 6.85
N ALA A 334 5.44 2.92 6.08
CA ALA A 334 5.57 2.83 4.63
C ALA A 334 6.82 2.01 4.22
N LEU A 335 7.97 2.20 4.88
CA LEU A 335 9.17 1.39 4.65
C LEU A 335 8.95 -0.09 5.01
N GLU A 336 8.28 -0.37 6.14
CA GLU A 336 7.92 -1.73 6.56
C GLU A 336 6.95 -2.42 5.57
N LEU A 337 6.19 -1.64 4.80
CA LEU A 337 5.32 -2.08 3.71
C LEU A 337 6.04 -2.06 2.34
N GLY A 338 7.36 -1.90 2.32
CA GLY A 338 8.17 -1.98 1.10
C GLY A 338 8.12 -0.74 0.21
N PHE A 339 7.45 0.34 0.62
CA PHE A 339 7.42 1.58 -0.16
C PHE A 339 8.73 2.36 -0.04
N ARG A 340 9.05 3.11 -1.10
CA ARG A 340 10.11 4.12 -1.10
C ARG A 340 9.55 5.43 -0.56
N VAL A 341 10.17 5.97 0.49
CA VAL A 341 9.77 7.25 1.09
C VAL A 341 10.70 8.35 0.58
N PHE A 342 10.15 9.52 0.27
CA PHE A 342 10.94 10.69 -0.13
C PHE A 342 11.75 11.23 1.04
N GLU A 343 12.97 11.72 0.78
CA GLU A 343 13.75 12.40 1.80
C GLU A 343 13.06 13.71 2.27
N PRO A 344 13.40 14.24 3.46
CA PRO A 344 12.84 15.50 3.95
C PRO A 344 13.06 16.71 3.02
N ASP A 345 14.12 16.68 2.20
CA ASP A 345 14.41 17.70 1.18
C ASP A 345 13.65 17.46 -0.14
N GLY A 346 12.79 16.44 -0.19
CA GLY A 346 12.01 16.06 -1.37
C GLY A 346 12.80 15.24 -2.40
N SER A 347 14.07 14.92 -2.13
CA SER A 347 14.90 14.13 -3.05
C SER A 347 14.53 12.65 -3.03
N LEU A 348 14.73 12.01 -4.18
CA LEU A 348 14.66 10.56 -4.36
C LEU A 348 16.01 9.95 -3.93
N SER A 349 16.30 9.89 -2.64
CA SER A 349 17.45 9.13 -2.17
C SER A 349 17.05 7.68 -1.89
N GLN A 350 17.90 6.73 -2.31
CA GLN A 350 17.77 5.32 -1.96
C GLN A 350 17.89 5.08 -0.43
N GLY A 351 18.32 6.07 0.35
CA GLY A 351 18.91 5.91 1.67
C GLY A 351 18.00 5.22 2.70
N GLN A 352 16.76 5.68 2.87
CA GLN A 352 15.89 5.17 3.94
C GLN A 352 15.46 3.72 3.72
N LEU A 353 15.00 3.36 2.51
CA LEU A 353 14.62 1.97 2.20
C LEU A 353 15.84 1.04 2.17
N THR A 354 16.94 1.49 1.57
CA THR A 354 18.20 0.73 1.53
C THR A 354 18.72 0.44 2.94
N GLY A 355 18.77 1.45 3.80
CA GLY A 355 19.19 1.28 5.19
C GLY A 355 18.26 0.33 5.96
N PHE A 356 16.95 0.44 5.74
CA PHE A 356 15.96 -0.44 6.35
C PHE A 356 16.12 -1.90 5.91
N LEU A 357 16.26 -2.18 4.62
CA LEU A 357 16.45 -3.54 4.10
C LEU A 357 17.77 -4.15 4.56
N LYS A 358 18.88 -3.38 4.54
CA LYS A 358 20.19 -3.82 5.07
C LYS A 358 20.11 -4.18 6.55
N ALA A 359 19.41 -3.38 7.36
CA ALA A 359 19.23 -3.67 8.78
C ALA A 359 18.46 -4.98 9.03
N LEU A 360 17.59 -5.37 8.09
CA LEU A 360 16.89 -6.66 8.12
C LEU A 360 17.69 -7.80 7.48
N GLY A 361 18.86 -7.55 6.91
CA GLY A 361 19.63 -8.54 6.15
C GLY A 361 18.90 -9.02 4.88
N ILE A 362 18.14 -8.13 4.25
CA ILE A 362 17.52 -8.35 2.94
C ILE A 362 18.38 -7.62 1.91
N ASP A 363 18.64 -8.27 0.77
CA ASP A 363 19.37 -7.66 -0.33
C ASP A 363 18.67 -6.37 -0.77
N VAL A 364 19.46 -5.43 -1.30
CA VAL A 364 18.93 -4.13 -1.74
C VAL A 364 18.91 -4.09 -3.25
N PRO A 365 17.79 -3.74 -3.89
CA PRO A 365 17.78 -3.54 -5.33
C PRO A 365 18.67 -2.34 -5.67
N SER A 366 19.60 -2.52 -6.62
CA SER A 366 20.24 -1.36 -7.22
C SER A 366 19.17 -0.71 -8.06
N THR A 367 18.50 0.32 -7.54
CA THR A 367 17.55 1.00 -8.41
C THR A 367 18.35 1.62 -9.53
N GLY A 368 18.03 1.22 -10.76
CA GLY A 368 18.35 1.96 -11.97
C GLY A 368 17.67 3.34 -12.00
N VAL A 369 17.77 4.11 -10.91
CA VAL A 369 18.01 5.56 -11.02
C VAL A 369 19.46 5.69 -11.52
N GLY A 370 19.71 5.11 -12.69
CA GLY A 370 20.93 5.20 -13.46
C GLY A 370 20.65 6.09 -14.66
N ASP A 371 21.66 6.27 -15.51
CA ASP A 371 21.65 7.24 -16.62
C ASP A 371 20.66 6.91 -17.77
N THR A 372 19.83 5.86 -17.63
CA THR A 372 18.88 5.36 -18.64
C THR A 372 17.42 5.44 -18.19
N GLU A 373 16.99 6.64 -17.76
CA GLU A 373 15.56 6.93 -17.62
C GLU A 373 14.86 6.88 -18.98
N THR A 374 13.67 6.28 -19.03
CA THR A 374 12.79 6.36 -20.20
C THR A 374 11.53 7.17 -19.90
N PHE A 375 10.97 7.74 -20.96
CA PHE A 375 9.80 8.60 -20.90
C PHE A 375 8.59 7.87 -21.47
N LEU A 376 7.45 8.01 -20.79
CA LEU A 376 6.19 7.63 -21.40
C LEU A 376 5.85 8.59 -22.55
N PRO A 377 5.07 8.15 -23.55
CA PRO A 377 4.44 9.07 -24.49
C PRO A 377 3.74 10.21 -23.76
N SER A 378 3.63 11.37 -24.41
CA SER A 378 2.89 12.48 -23.83
C SER A 378 1.47 12.04 -23.45
N LEU A 379 0.92 12.62 -22.39
CA LEU A 379 -0.35 12.15 -21.81
C LEU A 379 -1.48 11.99 -22.84
N PRO A 380 -1.73 12.92 -23.78
CA PRO A 380 -2.75 12.73 -24.81
C PRO A 380 -2.47 11.54 -25.74
N LEU A 381 -1.21 11.30 -26.10
CA LEU A 381 -0.83 10.18 -26.96
C LEU A 381 -0.94 8.86 -26.21
N LEU A 382 -0.50 8.82 -24.95
CA LEU A 382 -0.60 7.63 -24.11
C LEU A 382 -2.06 7.20 -23.92
N GLU A 383 -2.98 8.14 -23.68
CA GLU A 383 -4.42 7.82 -23.55
C GLU A 383 -4.98 7.21 -24.85
N LYS A 384 -4.63 7.76 -26.02
CA LYS A 384 -5.04 7.18 -27.32
C LYS A 384 -4.48 5.79 -27.54
N MET A 385 -3.23 5.55 -27.13
CA MET A 385 -2.63 4.21 -27.23
C MET A 385 -3.31 3.22 -26.28
N ILE A 386 -3.65 3.62 -25.05
CA ILE A 386 -4.38 2.79 -24.09
C ILE A 386 -5.75 2.40 -24.67
N GLU A 387 -6.51 3.37 -25.16
CA GLU A 387 -7.82 3.15 -25.77
C GLU A 387 -7.72 2.20 -26.96
N ARG A 388 -6.72 2.40 -27.82
CA ARG A 388 -6.52 1.60 -29.03
C ARG A 388 -6.08 0.15 -28.75
N VAL A 389 -5.16 -0.04 -27.81
CA VAL A 389 -4.66 -1.36 -27.43
C VAL A 389 -5.72 -2.14 -26.63
N GLY A 390 -6.32 -1.49 -25.63
CA GLY A 390 -7.26 -2.13 -24.71
C GLY A 390 -8.69 -2.26 -25.23
N ASP A 391 -9.02 -1.64 -26.36
CA ASP A 391 -10.40 -1.48 -26.85
C ASP A 391 -11.30 -0.85 -25.77
N CYS A 392 -10.77 0.17 -25.09
CA CYS A 392 -11.42 0.80 -23.96
C CYS A 392 -12.60 1.69 -24.40
N PRO A 393 -13.67 1.78 -23.58
CA PRO A 393 -14.82 2.62 -23.87
C PRO A 393 -14.53 4.11 -23.76
#